data_AF-A0A520KXC4-F1
#
_entry.id   AF-A0A520KXC4-F1
#
_cell.length_a   1.000
_cell.length_b   1.000
_cell.length_c   1.000
_cell.angle_alpha   90.00
_cell.angle_beta   90.00
_cell.angle_gamma   90.00
#
_symmetry.space_group_name_H-M   'P 1'
#
loop_
_entity.id
_entity.type
_entity.pdbx_description
1 polymer ?
#
loop_
_entity_poly.entity_id
_entity_poly.type
_entity_poly.pdbx_seq_one_letter_code
_entity_poly.pdbx_strand_id
1 'polypeptide(L)' 'MMEERLKALETAMKLEEDGKKFYMDVSEKATNVFTKDMFRSLAKDEDVHLATVKAIYKKLKEEDKWPKLVT' A
#
# COMPACT_ATOMS: atom_id res chain seq x y z
N MET A 1 21.92 -4.85 -4.27
CA MET A 1 21.81 -3.97 -3.08
C MET A 1 20.81 -2.82 -3.28
N MET A 2 21.04 -1.82 -4.15
CA MET A 2 20.07 -0.72 -4.34
C MET A 2 18.92 -1.07 -5.30
N GLU A 3 19.25 -1.66 -6.46
CA GLU A 3 18.27 -2.11 -7.44
C GLU A 3 17.27 -3.13 -6.85
N GLU A 4 17.75 -4.04 -6.00
CA GLU A 4 16.90 -4.98 -5.26
C GLU A 4 15.95 -4.27 -4.28
N ARG A 5 16.38 -3.18 -3.62
CA ARG A 5 15.52 -2.41 -2.72
C ARG A 5 14.43 -1.66 -3.49
N LEU A 6 14.77 -1.08 -4.64
CA LEU A 6 13.79 -0.42 -5.51
C LEU A 6 12.78 -1.44 -6.06
N LYS A 7 13.24 -2.62 -6.48
CA LYS A 7 12.37 -3.71 -6.93
C LYS A 7 11.46 -4.25 -5.83
N ALA A 8 11.96 -4.33 -4.59
CA ALA A 8 11.16 -4.70 -3.44
C ALA A 8 10.04 -3.67 -3.17
N LEU A 9 10.35 -2.38 -3.30
CA LEU A 9 9.37 -1.30 -3.16
C LEU A 9 8.34 -1.30 -4.31
N GLU A 10 8.75 -1.60 -5.54
CA GLU A 10 7.81 -1.79 -6.67
C GLU A 10 6.86 -2.97 -6.42
N THR A 11 7.38 -4.06 -5.87
CA THR A 11 6.58 -5.21 -5.47
C THR A 11 5.60 -4.84 -4.35
N ALA A 12 6.05 -4.07 -3.36
CA ALA A 12 5.19 -3.56 -2.29
C ALA A 12 4.08 -2.65 -2.83
N MET A 13 4.38 -1.73 -3.76
CA MET A 13 3.34 -0.88 -4.37
C MET A 13 2.27 -1.71 -5.07
N LYS A 14 2.68 -2.74 -5.82
CA LYS A 14 1.74 -3.66 -6.46
C LYS A 14 0.90 -4.42 -5.43
N LEU A 15 1.51 -4.85 -4.33
CA LEU A 15 0.80 -5.51 -3.24
C LEU A 15 -0.29 -4.61 -2.65
N GLU A 16 -0.02 -3.32 -2.42
CA GLU A 16 -1.04 -2.40 -1.88
C GLU A 16 -2.17 -2.14 -2.88
N GLU A 17 -1.85 -2.02 -4.18
CA GLU A 17 -2.86 -1.87 -5.23
C GLU A 17 -3.76 -3.12 -5.36
N ASP A 18 -3.15 -4.31 -5.32
CA ASP A 18 -3.86 -5.59 -5.35
C ASP A 18 -4.68 -5.78 -4.06
N GLY A 19 -4.14 -5.41 -2.90
CA GLY A 19 -4.80 -5.46 -1.59
C GLY A 19 -6.02 -4.55 -1.52
N LYS A 20 -5.90 -3.30 -2.00
CA LYS A 20 -7.01 -2.37 -2.11
C LYS A 20 -8.14 -2.94 -2.96
N LYS A 21 -7.81 -3.49 -4.13
CA LYS A 21 -8.79 -4.10 -5.02
C LYS A 21 -9.47 -5.29 -4.35
N PHE A 22 -8.69 -6.16 -3.71
CA PHE A 22 -9.22 -7.31 -2.98
C PHE A 22 -10.23 -6.89 -1.90
N TYR A 23 -9.89 -5.92 -1.05
CA TYR A 23 -10.80 -5.47 0.00
C TYR A 23 -12.05 -4.79 -0.56
N MET A 24 -11.93 -4.03 -1.65
CA MET A 24 -13.09 -3.48 -2.33
C MET A 24 -14.02 -4.59 -2.85
N ASP A 25 -13.48 -5.57 -3.58
CA ASP A 25 -14.23 -6.71 -4.14
C ASP A 25 -14.93 -7.53 -3.03
N VAL A 26 -14.27 -7.71 -1.89
CA VAL A 26 -14.86 -8.41 -0.74
C VAL A 26 -15.96 -7.57 -0.08
N SER A 27 -15.76 -6.25 0.03
CA SER A 27 -16.77 -5.34 0.57
C SER A 27 -18.06 -5.34 -0.26
N GLU A 28 -17.95 -5.48 -1.58
CA GLU A 28 -19.11 -5.55 -2.49
C GLU A 28 -19.89 -6.85 -2.33
N LYS A 29 -19.22 -7.96 -1.97
CA LYS A 29 -19.83 -9.27 -1.74
C LYS A 29 -20.41 -9.42 -0.32
N ALA A 30 -20.03 -8.56 0.60
CA ALA A 30 -20.49 -8.61 1.98
C ALA A 30 -21.97 -8.19 2.10
N THR A 31 -22.77 -9.03 2.75
CA THR A 31 -24.19 -8.74 3.03
C THR A 31 -24.40 -8.00 4.34
N ASN A 32 -23.47 -8.15 5.28
CA ASN A 32 -23.48 -7.46 6.56
C ASN A 32 -22.81 -6.07 6.44
N VAL A 33 -23.52 -5.03 6.89
CA VAL A 33 -23.07 -3.62 6.81
C VAL A 33 -21.74 -3.41 7.56
N PHE A 34 -21.59 -3.99 8.75
CA PHE A 34 -20.35 -3.87 9.52
C PHE A 34 -19.16 -4.48 8.78
N THR A 35 -19.33 -5.68 8.22
CA THR A 35 -18.28 -6.34 7.42
C THR A 35 -17.92 -5.52 6.19
N LYS A 36 -18.92 -4.95 5.51
CA LYS A 36 -18.72 -4.08 4.35
C LYS A 36 -17.90 -2.84 4.69
N ASP A 37 -18.24 -2.17 5.80
CA ASP A 37 -17.55 -0.96 6.23
C ASP A 37 -16.14 -1.27 6.73
N MET A 38 -15.93 -2.41 7.40
CA MET A 38 -14.61 -2.88 7.78
C MET A 38 -13.71 -3.06 6.55
N PHE A 39 -14.15 -3.78 5.51
CA PHE A 39 -13.36 -3.96 4.30
C PHE A 39 -13.13 -2.67 3.52
N ARG A 40 -14.10 -1.75 3.51
CA ARG A 40 -13.89 -0.41 2.94
C ARG A 40 -12.84 0.40 3.69
N SER A 41 -12.78 0.28 5.02
CA SER A 41 -11.74 0.92 5.82
C SER A 41 -10.37 0.37 5.44
N LEU A 42 -10.22 -0.96 5.37
CA LEU A 42 -8.97 -1.59 4.95
C LEU A 42 -8.54 -1.15 3.55
N ALA A 43 -9.47 -1.11 2.58
CA ALA A 43 -9.19 -0.62 1.23
C ALA A 43 -8.70 0.84 1.20
N LYS A 44 -9.16 1.67 2.15
CA LYS A 44 -8.74 3.07 2.29
C LYS A 44 -7.36 3.18 2.95
N ASP A 45 -7.05 2.31 3.91
CA ASP A 45 -5.73 2.27 4.54
C ASP A 45 -4.64 1.93 3.51
N GLU A 46 -4.95 1.08 2.54
CA GLU A 46 -4.02 0.76 1.44
C GLU A 46 -3.66 1.97 0.57
N ASP A 47 -4.51 3.00 0.46
CA ASP A 47 -4.13 4.25 -0.21
C ASP A 47 -3.02 4.99 0.55
N VAL A 48 -3.06 4.97 1.89
CA VAL A 48 -2.04 5.57 2.75
C VAL A 48 -0.75 4.76 2.68
N HIS A 49 -0.85 3.43 2.70
CA HIS A 49 0.31 2.54 2.53
C HIS A 49 0.99 2.77 1.18
N LEU A 50 0.23 2.78 0.09
CA LEU A 50 0.75 3.02 -1.26
C LEU A 50 1.45 4.38 -1.37
N ALA A 51 0.86 5.44 -0.82
CA ALA A 51 1.46 6.76 -0.78
C ALA A 51 2.79 6.76 -0.01
N THR A 52 2.85 6.02 1.10
CA THR A 52 4.05 5.86 1.92
C THR A 52 5.14 5.12 1.15
N VAL A 53 4.83 3.98 0.52
CA VAL A 53 5.79 3.21 -0.29
C VAL A 53 6.32 4.05 -1.46
N LYS A 54 5.46 4.81 -2.14
CA LYS A 54 5.86 5.76 -3.20
C LYS A 54 6.82 6.84 -2.69
N ALA A 55 6.57 7.38 -1.51
CA ALA A 55 7.46 8.36 -0.88
C ALA A 55 8.83 7.76 -0.53
N ILE A 56 8.86 6.51 -0.03
CA ILE A 56 10.11 5.78 0.23
C ILE A 56 10.88 5.58 -1.07
N TYR A 57 10.22 5.05 -2.11
CA TYR A 57 10.85 4.78 -3.39
C TYR A 57 11.47 6.04 -3.99
N LYS A 58 10.74 7.15 -3.99
CA LYS A 58 11.24 8.42 -4.50
C LYS A 58 12.49 8.88 -3.75
N LYS A 59 12.44 8.91 -2.42
CA LYS A 59 13.60 9.32 -1.59
C LYS A 59 14.79 8.39 -1.76
N LEU A 60 14.56 7.08 -1.80
CA LEU A 60 15.62 6.10 -1.97
C LEU A 60 16.30 6.24 -3.35
N LYS A 61 15.51 6.51 -4.40
CA LYS A 61 16.00 6.72 -5.76
C LYS A 61 16.78 8.04 -5.93
N GLU A 62 16.38 9.09 -5.22
CA GLU A 62 16.98 10.44 -5.34
C GLU A 62 18.21 10.62 -4.41
N GLU A 63 18.15 10.08 -3.19
CA GLU A 63 19.14 10.38 -2.14
C GLU A 63 20.04 9.17 -1.76
N ASP A 64 19.79 8.00 -2.35
CA ASP A 64 20.42 6.71 -2.01
C ASP A 64 20.25 6.30 -0.53
N LYS A 65 19.32 6.96 0.19
CA LYS A 65 19.10 6.83 1.64
C LYS A 65 17.70 6.35 1.95
N TRP A 66 17.61 5.43 2.90
CA TRP A 66 16.32 5.02 3.44
C TRP A 66 15.73 6.15 4.31
N PRO A 67 14.52 6.63 4.03
CA PRO A 67 13.92 7.68 4.83
C PRO A 67 13.57 7.18 6.23
N LYS A 68 13.87 8.01 7.24
CA LYS A 68 13.27 7.86 8.56
C LYS A 68 11.81 8.27 8.46
N LEU A 69 10.93 7.31 8.21
CA LEU A 69 9.50 7.54 8.30
C LEU A 69 9.12 7.58 9.78
N VAL A 70 8.48 8.66 10.19
CA VAL A 70 7.80 8.75 11.49
C VAL A 70 6.36 8.35 11.22
N THR A 71 5.92 7.32 11.94
CA THR A 71 4.57 6.74 11.89
C THR A 71 3.50 7.76 12.31
#